data_AF-A0A950WYN0-F1
#
_entry.id   AF-A0A950WYN0-F1
#
_cell.length_a   1.000
_cell.length_b   1.000
_cell.length_c   1.000
_cell.angle_alpha   90.00
_cell.angle_beta   90.00
_cell.angle_gamma   90.00
#
_symmetry.space_group_name_H-M   'P 1'
#
loop_
_entity.id
_entity.type
_entity.pdbx_description
1 polymer ?
#
loop_
_entity_poly.entity_id
_entity_poly.type
_entity_poly.pdbx_seq_one_letter_code
_entity_poly.pdbx_strand_id
1 'polypeptide(L)'
;MATLQAGTRPTRFLAALSTVLLVVAIAFGVFVFAGAVFGFGPNGHEVAAHAQVGAKQVVDLPNGAVAPEHVDVLVRVRHATHEQQRWAAARDLVSLALVIAILWLLRGLLRSVRDGNPFNDTNVIRLRGLALLVLIGVPVADLLSSTFAGELASSAGLTGSGTHLGMPGNALLGGLALFVLAEVFAAGVRMRADLEGTV
;
A
#
# COMPACT_ATOMS: atom_id res chain seq x y z
N MET A 1 -40.60 18.38 -10.40
CA MET A 1 -40.06 17.08 -9.94
C MET A 1 -38.78 16.80 -10.71
N ALA A 2 -37.63 17.18 -10.15
CA ALA A 2 -36.32 16.97 -10.78
C ALA A 2 -35.86 15.54 -10.50
N THR A 3 -35.68 14.77 -11.55
CA THR A 3 -35.09 13.43 -11.51
C THR A 3 -33.66 13.51 -10.99
N LEU A 4 -33.45 13.03 -9.78
CA LEU A 4 -32.14 12.79 -9.17
C LEU A 4 -31.27 12.02 -10.18
N GLN A 5 -30.19 12.66 -10.65
CA GLN A 5 -29.23 12.04 -11.56
C GLN A 5 -28.59 10.85 -10.87
N ALA A 6 -29.09 9.66 -11.22
CA ALA A 6 -28.48 8.38 -10.93
C ALA A 6 -27.00 8.41 -11.34
N GLY A 7 -26.09 8.17 -10.39
CA GLY A 7 -24.64 8.16 -10.63
C GLY A 7 -24.28 7.45 -11.94
N THR A 8 -23.41 8.09 -12.73
CA THR A 8 -23.06 7.69 -14.10
C THR A 8 -22.58 6.23 -14.13
N ARG A 9 -22.84 5.49 -15.23
CA ARG A 9 -22.37 4.10 -15.42
C ARG A 9 -20.91 3.84 -14.93
N PRO A 10 -19.92 4.72 -15.20
CA PRO A 10 -18.55 4.51 -14.71
C PRO A 10 -18.43 4.58 -13.18
N THR A 11 -19.14 5.46 -12.48
CA THR A 11 -19.04 5.57 -11.01
C THR A 11 -19.52 4.31 -10.31
N ARG A 12 -20.58 3.67 -10.83
CA ARG A 12 -21.10 2.40 -10.31
C ARG A 12 -20.11 1.26 -10.52
N PHE A 13 -19.49 1.21 -11.70
CA PHE A 13 -18.46 0.24 -12.02
C PHE A 13 -17.25 0.38 -11.08
N LEU A 14 -16.73 1.60 -10.90
CA LEU A 14 -15.60 1.86 -10.01
C LEU A 14 -15.92 1.52 -8.55
N ALA A 15 -17.12 1.86 -8.06
CA ALA A 15 -17.53 1.53 -6.69
C ALA A 15 -17.66 0.01 -6.49
N ALA A 16 -18.18 -0.72 -7.48
CA ALA A 16 -18.25 -2.17 -7.45
C ALA A 16 -16.86 -2.80 -7.50
N LEU A 17 -16.00 -2.34 -8.40
CA LEU A 17 -14.62 -2.80 -8.53
C LEU A 17 -13.84 -2.57 -7.23
N SER A 18 -13.90 -1.36 -6.66
CA SER A 18 -13.25 -1.05 -5.37
C SER A 18 -13.77 -1.95 -4.24
N THR A 19 -15.08 -2.25 -4.23
CA THR A 19 -15.67 -3.18 -3.25
C THR A 19 -15.15 -4.60 -3.42
N VAL A 20 -15.10 -5.11 -4.65
CA VAL A 20 -14.57 -6.44 -4.95
C VAL A 20 -13.10 -6.54 -4.58
N LEU A 21 -12.28 -5.56 -4.98
CA LEU A 21 -10.86 -5.51 -4.64
C LEU A 21 -10.65 -5.47 -3.12
N LEU A 22 -11.46 -4.71 -2.39
CA LEU A 22 -11.38 -4.66 -0.93
C LEU A 22 -11.69 -6.02 -0.29
N VAL A 23 -12.76 -6.70 -0.74
CA VAL A 23 -13.12 -8.03 -0.22
C VAL A 23 -12.02 -9.05 -0.53
N VAL A 24 -11.50 -9.04 -1.76
CA VAL A 24 -10.39 -9.93 -2.16
C VAL A 24 -9.14 -9.64 -1.33
N ALA A 25 -8.78 -8.37 -1.12
CA ALA A 25 -7.63 -8.00 -0.31
C ALA A 25 -7.78 -8.44 1.15
N ILE A 26 -8.97 -8.26 1.75
CA ILE A 26 -9.26 -8.73 3.11
C ILE A 26 -9.18 -10.26 3.19
N ALA A 27 -9.81 -10.98 2.25
CA ALA A 27 -9.78 -12.44 2.22
C ALA A 27 -8.35 -12.98 2.08
N PHE A 28 -7.56 -12.37 1.19
CA PHE A 28 -6.15 -12.69 1.03
C PHE A 28 -5.35 -12.41 2.31
N GLY A 29 -5.65 -11.33 3.03
CA GLY A 29 -4.98 -10.98 4.28
C GLY A 29 -5.29 -11.95 5.40
N VAL A 30 -6.55 -12.38 5.51
CA VAL A 30 -6.94 -13.45 6.43
C VAL A 30 -6.21 -14.75 6.08
N PHE A 31 -6.07 -15.08 4.79
CA PHE A 31 -5.32 -16.25 4.35
C PHE A 31 -3.82 -16.16 4.72
N VAL A 32 -3.16 -15.04 4.44
CA VAL A 32 -1.74 -14.81 4.80
C VAL A 32 -1.54 -14.85 6.32
N PHE A 33 -2.44 -14.22 7.08
CA PHE A 33 -2.39 -14.24 8.54
C PHE A 33 -2.57 -15.65 9.11
N ALA A 34 -3.56 -16.39 8.63
CA ALA A 34 -3.75 -17.79 9.01
C ALA A 34 -2.50 -18.62 8.67
N GLY A 35 -1.94 -18.41 7.49
CA GLY A 35 -0.69 -19.04 7.07
C GLY A 35 0.47 -18.77 8.02
N ALA A 36 0.63 -17.52 8.48
CA ALA A 36 1.66 -17.14 9.45
C ALA A 36 1.48 -17.82 10.82
N VAL A 37 0.23 -18.00 11.26
CA VAL A 37 -0.12 -18.63 12.54
C VAL A 37 0.08 -20.14 12.48
N PHE A 38 -0.34 -20.78 11.38
CA PHE A 38 -0.37 -22.23 11.24
C PHE A 38 0.82 -22.82 10.47
N GLY A 39 1.72 -22.00 9.93
CA GLY A 39 2.96 -22.45 9.26
C GLY A 39 2.79 -22.92 7.82
N PHE A 40 1.87 -22.30 7.07
CA PHE A 40 1.72 -22.52 5.62
C PHE A 40 1.73 -21.17 4.88
N GLY A 41 2.26 -21.13 3.66
CA GLY A 41 2.32 -19.90 2.86
C GLY A 41 1.60 -20.04 1.50
N PRO A 42 1.28 -18.92 0.82
CA PRO A 42 0.79 -18.94 -0.56
C PRO A 42 1.74 -19.68 -1.52
N ASN A 43 3.03 -19.73 -1.19
CA ASN A 43 4.07 -20.42 -1.95
C ASN A 43 4.54 -21.73 -1.27
N GLY A 44 3.73 -22.31 -0.39
CA GLY A 44 4.09 -23.51 0.37
C GLY A 44 5.25 -23.27 1.34
N HIS A 45 6.35 -24.02 1.19
CA HIS A 45 7.57 -23.88 1.99
C HIS A 45 8.64 -23.01 1.32
N GLU A 46 8.30 -22.33 0.24
CA GLU A 46 9.21 -21.39 -0.40
C GLU A 46 8.87 -19.97 0.00
N VAL A 47 9.89 -19.24 0.43
CA VAL A 47 9.79 -17.82 0.73
C VAL A 47 10.78 -17.09 -0.16
N ALA A 48 10.30 -16.09 -0.88
CA ALA A 48 11.12 -15.21 -1.69
C ALA A 48 11.05 -13.80 -1.11
N ALA A 49 12.21 -13.19 -0.90
CA ALA A 49 12.30 -11.79 -0.55
C ALA A 49 13.40 -11.12 -1.35
N HIS A 50 13.07 -9.97 -1.91
CA HIS A 50 14.07 -9.00 -2.31
C HIS A 50 14.81 -8.55 -1.05
N ALA A 51 16.11 -8.80 -1.02
CA ALA A 51 17.01 -8.33 0.02
C ALA A 51 18.17 -7.62 -0.66
N GLN A 52 18.51 -6.45 -0.15
CA GLN A 52 19.72 -5.77 -0.59
C GLN A 52 20.91 -6.39 0.11
N VAL A 53 21.90 -6.81 -0.67
CA VAL A 53 23.13 -7.39 -0.17
C VAL A 53 24.28 -6.43 -0.50
N GLY A 54 25.16 -6.19 0.46
CA GLY A 54 26.33 -5.33 0.24
C GLY A 54 27.21 -5.88 -0.88
N ALA A 55 27.72 -5.01 -1.75
CA ALA A 55 28.51 -5.38 -2.94
C ALA A 55 29.67 -6.35 -2.65
N LYS A 56 30.21 -6.31 -1.43
CA LYS A 56 31.32 -7.15 -0.96
C LYS A 56 30.99 -8.65 -0.89
N GLN A 57 29.71 -9.01 -0.87
CA GLN A 57 29.27 -10.41 -0.84
C GLN A 57 28.95 -10.97 -2.23
N VAL A 58 28.97 -10.14 -3.26
CA VAL A 58 28.81 -10.57 -4.65
C VAL A 58 30.17 -10.99 -5.18
N VAL A 59 30.42 -12.30 -5.24
CA VAL A 59 31.63 -12.89 -5.82
C VAL A 59 31.40 -13.10 -7.33
N ASP A 60 32.45 -12.98 -8.15
CA ASP A 60 32.44 -13.13 -9.63
C ASP A 60 31.69 -12.04 -10.42
N LEU A 61 31.96 -10.77 -10.12
CA LEU A 61 31.63 -9.69 -11.06
C LEU A 61 32.55 -9.76 -12.30
N PRO A 62 32.02 -9.59 -13.53
CA PRO A 62 32.83 -9.52 -14.74
C PRO A 62 33.93 -8.46 -14.63
N ASN A 63 35.12 -8.73 -15.17
CA ASN A 63 36.23 -7.77 -15.17
C ASN A 63 35.78 -6.43 -15.78
N GLY A 64 35.86 -5.35 -14.98
CA GLY A 64 35.43 -4.00 -15.36
C GLY A 64 34.04 -3.59 -14.86
N ALA A 65 33.30 -4.48 -14.18
CA ALA A 65 32.05 -4.12 -13.53
C ALA A 65 32.31 -3.36 -12.22
N VAL A 66 31.77 -2.14 -12.12
CA VAL A 66 31.72 -1.38 -10.87
C VAL A 66 30.48 -1.84 -10.12
N ALA A 67 30.66 -2.58 -9.03
CA ALA A 67 29.54 -2.99 -8.20
C ALA A 67 28.94 -1.77 -7.48
N PRO A 68 27.62 -1.51 -7.58
CA PRO A 68 26.97 -0.51 -6.75
C PRO A 68 27.10 -0.91 -5.27
N GLU A 69 27.06 0.06 -4.34
CA GLU A 69 27.25 -0.23 -2.90
C GLU A 69 26.30 -1.32 -2.37
N HIS A 70 25.10 -1.39 -2.95
CA HIS A 70 24.07 -2.38 -2.65
C HIS A 70 23.54 -2.99 -3.95
N VAL A 71 23.37 -4.31 -3.96
CA VAL A 71 22.74 -5.05 -5.06
C VAL A 71 21.42 -5.61 -4.56
N ASP A 72 20.33 -5.37 -5.28
CA ASP A 72 19.05 -6.03 -4.98
C ASP A 72 19.11 -7.48 -5.45
N VAL A 73 18.95 -8.42 -4.52
CA VAL A 73 19.01 -9.86 -4.79
C VAL A 73 17.69 -10.48 -4.36
N LEU A 74 17.11 -11.29 -5.24
CA LEU A 74 15.96 -12.12 -4.87
C LEU A 74 16.47 -13.36 -4.13
N VAL A 75 16.31 -13.36 -2.81
CA VAL A 75 16.65 -14.49 -1.95
C VAL A 75 15.46 -15.43 -1.92
N ARG A 76 15.61 -16.63 -2.48
CA ARG A 76 14.60 -17.68 -2.43
C ARG A 76 15.06 -18.79 -1.49
N VAL A 77 14.46 -18.83 -0.31
CA VAL A 77 14.69 -19.89 0.67
C VAL A 77 13.79 -21.07 0.34
N ARG A 78 14.40 -22.18 -0.10
CA ARG A 78 13.71 -23.46 -0.28
C ARG A 78 13.70 -24.18 1.07
N HIS A 79 12.51 -24.57 1.55
CA HIS A 79 12.27 -25.09 2.91
C HIS A 79 12.41 -24.05 4.03
N ALA A 80 11.66 -22.95 3.90
CA ALA A 80 11.61 -21.90 4.92
C ALA A 80 11.16 -22.44 6.27
N THR A 81 11.87 -22.05 7.33
CA THR A 81 11.49 -22.34 8.71
C THR A 81 10.23 -21.57 9.11
N HIS A 82 9.58 -21.98 10.21
CA HIS A 82 8.39 -21.29 10.73
C HIS A 82 8.64 -19.80 11.04
N GLU A 83 9.83 -19.44 11.50
CA GLU A 83 10.19 -18.05 11.77
C GLU A 83 10.34 -17.25 10.47
N GLN A 84 10.97 -17.84 9.44
CA GLN A 84 11.11 -17.23 8.12
C GLN A 84 9.75 -16.98 7.45
N GLN A 85 8.82 -17.91 7.59
CA GLN A 85 7.44 -17.75 7.11
C GLN A 85 6.72 -16.61 7.82
N ARG A 86 6.94 -16.42 9.12
CA ARG A 86 6.33 -15.31 9.89
C ARG A 86 6.87 -13.96 9.47
N TRP A 87 8.18 -13.84 9.24
CA TRP A 87 8.78 -12.59 8.75
C TRP A 87 8.27 -12.22 7.36
N ALA A 88 8.15 -13.22 6.47
CA ALA A 88 7.56 -13.03 5.15
C ALA A 88 6.09 -12.58 5.24
N ALA A 89 5.30 -13.25 6.08
CA ALA A 89 3.91 -12.89 6.27
C ALA A 89 3.75 -11.50 6.91
N ALA A 90 4.60 -11.12 7.87
CA ALA A 90 4.57 -9.79 8.48
C ALA A 90 4.82 -8.68 7.44
N ARG A 91 5.82 -8.87 6.57
CA ARG A 91 6.08 -8.00 5.41
C ARG A 91 4.85 -7.86 4.51
N ASP A 92 4.25 -8.98 4.13
CA ASP A 92 3.11 -8.98 3.22
C ASP A 92 1.87 -8.34 3.85
N LEU A 93 1.65 -8.58 5.15
CA LEU A 93 0.54 -8.02 5.91
C LEU A 93 0.65 -6.50 6.07
N VAL A 94 1.85 -5.94 6.22
CA VAL A 94 2.04 -4.47 6.26
C VAL A 94 1.61 -3.84 4.94
N SER A 95 2.10 -4.37 3.83
CA SER A 95 1.74 -3.87 2.50
C SER A 95 0.24 -4.01 2.24
N LEU A 96 -0.34 -5.14 2.63
CA LEU A 96 -1.75 -5.42 2.43
C LEU A 96 -2.66 -4.54 3.30
N ALA A 97 -2.27 -4.27 4.55
CA ALA A 97 -3.01 -3.37 5.43
C ALA A 97 -3.11 -1.97 4.83
N LEU A 98 -2.03 -1.47 4.22
CA LEU A 98 -2.01 -0.19 3.52
C LEU A 98 -2.98 -0.19 2.32
N VAL A 99 -2.95 -1.25 1.50
CA VAL A 99 -3.87 -1.40 0.36
C VAL A 99 -5.33 -1.44 0.81
N ILE A 100 -5.64 -2.20 1.87
CA ILE A 100 -6.98 -2.28 2.45
C ILE A 100 -7.44 -0.90 2.94
N ALA A 101 -6.58 -0.16 3.64
CA ALA A 101 -6.90 1.18 4.13
C ALA A 101 -7.21 2.16 2.98
N ILE A 102 -6.39 2.15 1.91
CA ILE A 102 -6.59 2.98 0.71
C ILE A 102 -7.91 2.61 0.02
N LEU A 103 -8.15 1.32 -0.23
CA LEU A 103 -9.37 0.84 -0.88
C LEU A 103 -10.62 1.16 -0.06
N TRP A 104 -10.53 1.10 1.28
CA TRP A 104 -11.64 1.42 2.16
C TRP A 104 -12.02 2.90 2.09
N LEU A 105 -11.05 3.82 2.14
CA LEU A 105 -11.29 5.25 2.00
C LEU A 105 -11.81 5.60 0.60
N LEU A 106 -11.22 5.01 -0.45
CA LEU A 106 -11.64 5.21 -1.83
C LEU A 106 -13.07 4.71 -2.07
N ARG A 107 -13.44 3.55 -1.51
CA ARG A 107 -14.82 3.05 -1.55
C ARG A 107 -15.79 4.04 -0.92
N GLY A 108 -15.42 4.66 0.19
CA GLY A 108 -16.21 5.70 0.85
C GLY A 108 -16.46 6.91 -0.07
N LEU A 109 -15.42 7.39 -0.74
CA LEU A 109 -15.50 8.49 -1.72
C LEU A 109 -16.36 8.14 -2.93
N LEU A 110 -16.17 6.95 -3.51
CA LEU A 110 -16.95 6.51 -4.66
C LEU A 110 -18.44 6.33 -4.33
N ARG A 111 -18.74 5.92 -3.10
CA ARG A 111 -20.13 5.81 -2.63
C ARG A 111 -20.82 7.16 -2.56
N SER A 112 -20.18 8.17 -1.94
CA SER A 112 -20.77 9.52 -1.84
C SER A 112 -20.90 10.21 -3.20
N VAL A 113 -19.97 9.98 -4.13
CA VAL A 113 -20.09 10.44 -5.53
C VAL A 113 -21.28 9.78 -6.22
N ARG A 114 -21.48 8.47 -6.03
CA ARG A 114 -22.64 7.74 -6.56
C ARG A 114 -23.96 8.26 -5.99
N ASP A 115 -23.96 8.64 -4.72
CA ASP A 115 -25.13 9.20 -4.02
C ASP A 115 -25.39 10.68 -4.40
N GLY A 116 -24.59 11.25 -5.31
CA GLY A 116 -24.77 12.61 -5.82
C GLY A 116 -24.24 13.71 -4.90
N ASN A 117 -23.52 13.34 -3.83
CA ASN A 117 -23.00 14.29 -2.84
C ASN A 117 -21.46 14.21 -2.71
N PRO A 118 -20.69 14.57 -3.76
CA PRO A 118 -19.23 14.48 -3.74
C PRO A 118 -18.58 15.51 -2.81
N PHE A 119 -19.18 16.68 -2.63
CA PHE A 119 -18.65 17.76 -1.77
C PHE A 119 -19.34 17.74 -0.40
N ASN A 120 -18.77 16.97 0.51
CA ASN A 120 -19.17 16.93 1.92
C ASN A 120 -17.94 16.83 2.82
N ASP A 121 -18.06 17.23 4.09
CA ASP A 121 -16.95 17.24 5.05
C ASP A 121 -16.33 15.85 5.26
N THR A 122 -17.15 14.80 5.21
CA THR A 122 -16.65 13.42 5.37
C THR A 122 -15.68 13.03 4.24
N ASN A 123 -15.94 13.47 3.00
CA ASN A 123 -15.07 13.23 1.86
C ASN A 123 -13.76 14.03 1.95
N VAL A 124 -13.79 15.24 2.50
CA VAL A 124 -12.58 16.03 2.78
C VAL A 124 -11.67 15.25 3.74
N ILE A 125 -12.23 14.72 4.83
CA ILE A 125 -11.48 13.91 5.81
C ILE A 125 -10.90 12.65 5.14
N ARG A 126 -11.69 11.96 4.31
CA ARG A 126 -11.21 10.78 3.57
C ARG A 126 -10.07 11.11 2.61
N LEU A 127 -10.15 12.22 1.88
CA LEU A 127 -9.08 12.65 0.96
C LEU A 127 -7.81 13.04 1.73
N ARG A 128 -7.92 13.74 2.86
CA ARG A 128 -6.78 14.02 3.74
C ARG A 128 -6.17 12.73 4.30
N GLY A 129 -7.01 11.76 4.67
CA GLY A 129 -6.57 10.43 5.09
C GLY A 129 -5.82 9.69 3.99
N LEU A 130 -6.32 9.71 2.75
CA LEU A 130 -5.62 9.14 1.59
C LEU A 130 -4.28 9.85 1.33
N ALA A 131 -4.26 11.18 1.39
CA ALA A 131 -3.05 11.96 1.23
C ALA A 131 -1.98 11.56 2.27
N LEU A 132 -2.36 11.46 3.54
CA LEU A 132 -1.47 11.03 4.63
C LEU A 132 -1.01 9.57 4.46
N LEU A 133 -1.91 8.65 4.10
CA LEU A 133 -1.55 7.25 3.85
C LEU A 133 -0.57 7.11 2.69
N VAL A 134 -0.72 7.90 1.63
CA VAL A 134 0.20 7.84 0.49
C VAL A 134 1.51 8.54 0.82
N LEU A 135 1.47 9.71 1.47
CA LEU A 135 2.65 10.52 1.77
C LEU A 135 3.54 9.91 2.85
N ILE A 136 2.93 9.36 3.91
CA ILE A 136 3.62 8.86 5.10
C ILE A 136 3.47 7.35 5.20
N GLY A 137 2.26 6.83 4.97
CA GLY A 137 1.98 5.39 5.10
C GLY A 137 2.80 4.54 4.12
N VAL A 138 3.01 4.98 2.87
CA VAL A 138 3.83 4.24 1.89
C VAL A 138 5.30 4.18 2.33
N PRO A 139 6.01 5.29 2.62
CA PRO A 139 7.39 5.20 3.12
C PRO A 139 7.54 4.38 4.40
N VAL A 140 6.59 4.50 5.33
CA VAL A 140 6.62 3.72 6.58
C VAL A 140 6.41 2.23 6.30
N ALA A 141 5.49 1.88 5.40
CA ALA A 141 5.25 0.49 5.01
C ALA A 141 6.47 -0.11 4.28
N ASP A 142 7.13 0.66 3.43
CA ASP A 142 8.37 0.26 2.74
C ASP A 142 9.51 0.02 3.74
N LEU A 143 9.67 0.94 4.72
CA LEU A 143 10.65 0.80 5.79
C LEU A 143 10.41 -0.49 6.58
N LEU A 144 9.19 -0.72 7.06
CA LEU A 144 8.85 -1.94 7.80
C LEU A 144 9.04 -3.21 6.97
N SER A 145 8.63 -3.17 5.69
CA SER A 145 8.78 -4.30 4.77
C SER A 145 10.25 -4.63 4.51
N SER A 146 11.10 -3.62 4.37
CA SER A 146 12.55 -3.81 4.19
C SER A 146 13.22 -4.33 5.46
N THR A 147 12.80 -3.88 6.65
CA THR A 147 13.28 -4.44 7.92
C THR A 147 12.94 -5.92 8.04
N PHE A 148 11.70 -6.33 7.78
CA PHE A 148 11.31 -7.74 7.83
C PHE A 148 12.02 -8.59 6.75
N ALA A 149 12.28 -8.02 5.57
CA ALA A 149 13.09 -8.68 4.55
C ALA A 149 14.55 -8.85 4.98
N GLY A 150 15.13 -7.88 5.68
CA GLY A 150 16.46 -7.95 6.27
C GLY A 150 16.57 -9.04 7.34
N GLU A 151 15.60 -9.13 8.26
CA GLU A 151 15.55 -10.20 9.27
C GLU A 151 15.43 -11.59 8.63
N LEU A 152 14.60 -11.71 7.59
CA LEU A 152 14.49 -12.93 6.80
C LEU A 152 15.82 -13.30 6.13
N ALA A 153 16.51 -12.35 5.51
CA ALA A 153 17.82 -12.58 4.88
C ALA A 153 18.89 -12.96 5.91
N SER A 154 18.94 -12.26 7.05
CA SER A 154 19.83 -12.55 8.18
C SER A 154 19.62 -13.97 8.70
N SER A 155 18.36 -14.40 8.88
CA SER A 155 18.03 -15.77 9.29
C SER A 155 18.45 -16.85 8.27
N ALA A 156 18.63 -16.47 7.01
CA ALA A 156 19.13 -17.34 5.94
C ALA A 156 20.66 -17.29 5.79
N GLY A 157 21.38 -16.60 6.69
CA GLY A 157 22.84 -16.48 6.69
C GLY A 157 23.39 -15.33 5.85
N LEU A 158 22.53 -14.50 5.25
CA LEU A 158 22.94 -13.32 4.47
C LEU A 158 23.09 -12.12 5.42
N THR A 159 24.27 -12.02 6.02
CA THR A 159 24.63 -10.90 6.92
C THR A 159 24.90 -9.61 6.14
N GLY A 160 24.61 -8.44 6.70
CA GLY A 160 24.86 -7.16 6.01
C GLY A 160 23.76 -6.71 5.05
N SER A 161 22.57 -7.30 5.17
CA SER A 161 21.36 -6.80 4.52
C SER A 161 20.87 -5.53 5.23
N GLY A 162 21.01 -4.39 4.56
CA GLY A 162 20.66 -3.07 5.10
C GLY A 162 19.17 -2.75 4.96
N THR A 163 18.65 -1.94 5.88
CA THR A 163 17.34 -1.28 5.72
C THR A 163 17.54 -0.06 4.82
N HIS A 164 16.94 -0.06 3.63
CA HIS A 164 17.00 1.09 2.72
C HIS A 164 15.65 1.81 2.75
N LEU A 165 15.68 3.10 3.13
CA LEU A 165 14.51 3.95 3.00
C LEU A 165 14.49 4.54 1.59
N GLY A 166 13.77 3.90 0.67
CA GLY A 166 13.49 4.50 -0.63
C GLY A 166 12.33 5.47 -0.48
N MET A 167 12.55 6.77 -0.57
CA MET A 167 11.43 7.71 -0.65
C MET A 167 10.85 7.63 -2.07
N PRO A 168 9.65 7.05 -2.29
CA PRO A 168 9.13 6.90 -3.63
C PRO A 168 8.65 8.28 -4.08
N GLY A 169 9.36 8.91 -5.01
CA GLY A 169 8.99 10.25 -5.53
C GLY A 169 7.55 10.30 -6.03
N ASN A 170 7.06 9.18 -6.56
CA ASN A 170 5.67 9.01 -7.00
C ASN A 170 4.67 9.07 -5.84
N ALA A 171 5.01 8.52 -4.67
CA ALA A 171 4.19 8.59 -3.47
C ALA A 171 4.16 10.01 -2.90
N LEU A 172 5.30 10.71 -2.91
CA LEU A 172 5.36 12.12 -2.51
C LEU A 172 4.44 12.99 -3.38
N LEU A 173 4.57 12.89 -4.70
CA LEU A 173 3.75 13.64 -5.65
C LEU A 173 2.27 13.24 -5.55
N GLY A 174 1.97 11.95 -5.46
CA GLY A 174 0.60 11.44 -5.33
C GLY A 174 -0.07 11.90 -4.03
N GLY A 175 0.65 11.83 -2.90
CA GLY A 175 0.17 12.29 -1.61
C GLY A 175 -0.09 13.80 -1.58
N LEU A 176 0.82 14.59 -2.16
CA LEU A 176 0.65 16.04 -2.27
C LEU A 176 -0.53 16.39 -3.19
N ALA A 177 -0.67 15.72 -4.33
CA ALA A 177 -1.80 15.92 -5.23
C ALA A 177 -3.14 15.59 -4.56
N LEU A 178 -3.20 14.50 -3.79
CA LEU A 178 -4.37 14.14 -2.98
C LEU A 178 -4.66 15.19 -1.90
N PHE A 179 -3.63 15.76 -1.28
CA PHE A 179 -3.79 16.82 -0.28
C PHE A 179 -4.38 18.08 -0.91
N VAL A 180 -3.83 18.51 -2.05
CA VAL A 180 -4.39 19.64 -2.82
C VAL A 180 -5.84 19.38 -3.21
N LEU A 181 -6.15 18.17 -3.69
CA LEU A 181 -7.53 17.79 -4.01
C LEU A 181 -8.45 17.87 -2.79
N ALA A 182 -7.97 17.47 -1.61
CA ALA A 182 -8.72 17.58 -0.37
C ALA A 182 -9.06 19.03 -0.02
N GLU A 183 -8.12 19.95 -0.18
CA GLU A 183 -8.34 21.39 0.06
C GLU A 183 -9.28 22.02 -0.97
N VAL A 184 -9.20 21.61 -2.24
CA VAL A 184 -10.17 22.01 -3.27
C VAL A 184 -11.58 21.54 -2.89
N PHE A 185 -11.72 20.31 -2.39
CA PHE A 185 -13.01 19.80 -1.91
C PHE A 185 -13.50 20.59 -0.69
N ALA A 186 -12.62 20.94 0.25
CA ALA A 186 -12.96 21.76 1.42
C ALA A 186 -13.42 23.17 1.02
N ALA A 187 -12.79 23.77 0.01
CA ALA A 187 -13.26 25.03 -0.57
C ALA A 187 -14.64 24.87 -1.22
N GLY A 188 -14.86 23.79 -1.98
CA GLY A 188 -16.15 23.49 -2.61
C GLY A 188 -17.29 23.30 -1.60
N VAL A 189 -17.02 22.67 -0.45
CA VAL A 189 -17.99 22.53 0.64
C VAL A 189 -18.39 23.90 1.20
N ARG A 190 -17.41 24.79 1.44
CA ARG A 190 -17.68 26.16 1.93
C ARG A 190 -18.53 26.96 0.95
N MET A 191 -18.18 26.93 -0.34
CA MET A 191 -18.96 27.63 -1.39
C MET A 191 -20.41 27.14 -1.45
N ARG A 192 -20.64 25.84 -1.26
CA ARG A 192 -21.99 25.29 -1.23
C ARG A 192 -22.77 25.77 0.00
N ALA A 193 -22.13 25.80 1.17
CA ALA A 193 -22.77 26.29 2.40
C ALA A 193 -23.19 27.77 2.27
N ASP A 194 -22.34 28.60 1.66
CA ASP A 194 -22.65 30.02 1.44
C ASP A 194 -23.88 30.23 0.52
N LEU A 195 -24.02 29.39 -0.51
CA LEU A 195 -25.17 29.43 -1.44
C LEU A 195 -26.47 28.95 -0.77
N GLU A 196 -26.40 27.92 0.07
CA GLU A 196 -27.56 27.41 0.82
C GLU A 196 -28.02 28.41 1.90
N GLY A 197 -27.13 29.27 2.41
CA GLY A 197 -27.45 30.30 3.40
C GLY A 197 -28.01 31.62 2.84
N THR A 198 -28.07 31.78 1.52
CA THR A 198 -28.55 33.02 0.87
C THR A 198 -30.03 32.95 0.43
N VAL A 199 -30.69 31.81 0.64
CA VAL A 199 -32.09 31.55 0.22
C VAL A 199 -33.08 31.77 1.36
#